data_AF-A0A534AVV6-F1
#
_entry.id   AF-A0A534AVV6-F1
#
_cell.length_a   1.000
_cell.length_b   1.000
_cell.length_c   1.000
_cell.angle_alpha   90.00
_cell.angle_beta   90.00
_cell.angle_gamma   90.00
#
_symmetry.space_group_name_H-M   'P 1'
#
loop_
_entity.id
_entity.type
_entity.pdbx_description
1 polymer ?
#
loop_
_entity_poly.entity_id
_entity_poly.type
_entity_poly.pdbx_seq_one_letter_code
_entity_poly.pdbx_strand_id
1 'polypeptide(L)'
;LTLAIIDDVVAILVIAFYYSGGVAAAGLLVIAAGVVAVLLLQWLGVRADLAYLLPGAVVWIGMLCAGLHPTLAGVLLGLMTPASSEFGRRRAAPAPQRADSPLVRLEARLHPWVAFAIMPLFAMANAGVSLTGVTSGAAASHAVGVGIVAGLVLGKPLGIVLASVAAVRLKLCQLPEDVRWPQMALLGLLGGIGFTMSIFIANLAFEDSRLLVAAKLAVLVASTLAAALALVFGRLQAARGRG
;
A
#
# COMPACT_ATOMS: atom_id res chain seq x y z
N LEU A 1 3.68 9.61 4.93
CA LEU A 1 2.59 8.99 4.13
C LEU A 1 3.08 8.60 2.73
N THR A 2 3.56 9.56 1.93
CA THR A 2 4.08 9.32 0.56
C THR A 2 5.08 8.17 0.46
N LEU A 3 6.08 8.12 1.36
CA LEU A 3 7.06 7.04 1.40
C LEU A 3 6.42 5.64 1.58
N ALA A 4 5.44 5.51 2.47
CA ALA A 4 4.78 4.24 2.75
C ALA A 4 3.94 3.78 1.55
N ILE A 5 3.20 4.70 0.92
CA ILE A 5 2.40 4.40 -0.26
C ILE A 5 3.30 3.91 -1.41
N ILE A 6 4.41 4.60 -1.67
CA ILE A 6 5.33 4.23 -2.75
C ILE A 6 5.96 2.86 -2.47
N ASP A 7 6.46 2.64 -1.25
CA ASP A 7 7.05 1.36 -0.84
C ASP A 7 6.08 0.19 -1.05
N ASP A 8 4.84 0.35 -0.61
CA ASP A 8 3.81 -0.68 -0.73
C ASP A 8 3.39 -0.94 -2.19
N VAL A 9 3.21 0.11 -3.00
CA VAL A 9 2.85 -0.03 -4.42
C VAL A 9 3.99 -0.71 -5.18
N VAL A 10 5.25 -0.33 -4.93
CA VAL A 10 6.42 -0.97 -5.55
C VAL A 10 6.50 -2.44 -5.15
N ALA A 11 6.29 -2.77 -3.87
CA ALA A 11 6.29 -4.16 -3.41
C ALA A 11 5.20 -5.00 -4.12
N ILE A 12 3.98 -4.48 -4.24
CA ILE A 12 2.88 -5.14 -4.96
C ILE A 12 3.23 -5.36 -6.42
N LEU A 13 3.81 -4.36 -7.09
CA LEU A 13 4.22 -4.47 -8.49
C LEU A 13 5.31 -5.55 -8.66
N VAL A 14 6.34 -5.55 -7.81
CA VAL A 14 7.43 -6.54 -7.88
C VAL A 14 6.89 -7.95 -7.71
N ILE A 15 6.03 -8.19 -6.72
CA ILE A 15 5.42 -9.51 -6.50
C ILE A 15 4.55 -9.91 -7.69
N ALA A 16 3.73 -8.99 -8.19
CA ALA A 16 2.87 -9.25 -9.32
C ALA A 16 3.63 -9.68 -10.58
N PHE A 17 4.76 -9.03 -10.88
CA PHE A 17 5.58 -9.42 -12.04
C PHE A 17 6.30 -10.75 -11.82
N TYR A 18 6.89 -10.96 -10.63
CA TYR A 18 7.73 -12.12 -10.38
C TYR A 18 6.95 -13.41 -10.11
N TYR A 19 5.75 -13.31 -9.54
CA TYR A 19 4.86 -14.44 -9.25
C TYR A 19 3.74 -14.61 -10.29
N SER A 20 3.80 -13.95 -11.45
CA SER A 20 2.83 -14.19 -12.53
C SER A 20 3.07 -15.57 -13.17
N GLY A 21 2.20 -16.53 -12.86
CA GLY A 21 2.27 -17.93 -13.35
C GLY A 21 1.87 -18.12 -14.82
N GLY A 22 1.85 -17.06 -15.62
CA GLY A 22 1.35 -17.03 -17.00
C GLY A 22 0.09 -16.15 -17.15
N VAL A 23 -0.13 -15.60 -18.34
CA VAL A 23 -1.25 -14.69 -18.61
C VAL A 23 -2.23 -15.31 -19.58
N ALA A 24 -3.47 -15.53 -19.14
CA ALA A 24 -4.51 -16.05 -20.02
C ALA A 24 -5.01 -14.95 -20.98
N ALA A 25 -4.92 -15.21 -22.28
CA ALA A 25 -5.34 -14.26 -23.33
C ALA A 25 -6.81 -13.83 -23.19
N ALA A 26 -7.69 -14.73 -22.75
CA ALA A 26 -9.09 -14.42 -22.50
C ALA A 26 -9.27 -13.36 -21.40
N GLY A 27 -8.50 -13.45 -20.30
CA GLY A 27 -8.55 -12.47 -19.23
C GLY A 27 -8.03 -11.09 -19.67
N LEU A 28 -6.99 -11.05 -20.50
CA LEU A 28 -6.48 -9.82 -21.11
C LEU A 28 -7.55 -9.07 -21.92
N LEU A 29 -8.39 -9.78 -22.68
CA LEU A 29 -9.49 -9.16 -23.42
C LEU A 29 -10.53 -8.54 -22.49
N VAL A 30 -10.85 -9.19 -21.37
CA VAL A 30 -11.78 -8.65 -20.37
C VAL A 30 -11.20 -7.40 -19.68
N ILE A 31 -9.91 -7.42 -19.34
CA ILE A 31 -9.20 -6.24 -18.81
C ILE A 31 -9.29 -5.09 -19.81
N ALA A 32 -8.96 -5.35 -21.09
CA ALA A 32 -8.99 -4.35 -22.14
C ALA A 32 -10.40 -3.77 -22.33
N ALA A 33 -11.44 -4.60 -22.32
CA ALA A 33 -12.83 -4.15 -22.38
C ALA A 33 -13.21 -3.25 -21.20
N GLY A 34 -12.80 -3.61 -19.98
CA GLY A 34 -13.03 -2.79 -18.79
C GLY A 34 -12.30 -1.44 -18.85
N VAL A 35 -11.03 -1.44 -19.27
CA VAL A 35 -10.22 -0.22 -19.49
C VAL A 35 -10.85 0.67 -20.55
N VAL A 36 -11.28 0.12 -21.68
CA VAL A 36 -11.98 0.86 -22.74
C VAL A 36 -13.29 1.44 -22.23
N ALA A 37 -14.06 0.69 -21.43
CA ALA A 37 -15.28 1.21 -20.82
C ALA A 37 -15.01 2.39 -19.87
N VAL A 38 -13.94 2.33 -19.06
CA VAL A 38 -13.49 3.47 -18.24
C VAL A 38 -13.16 4.67 -19.13
N LEU A 39 -12.34 4.46 -20.16
CA LEU A 39 -11.93 5.53 -21.07
C LEU A 39 -13.12 6.14 -21.83
N LEU A 40 -14.12 5.33 -22.18
CA LEU A 40 -15.33 5.79 -22.84
C LEU A 40 -16.20 6.63 -21.91
N LEU A 41 -16.39 6.21 -20.66
CA LEU A 41 -17.07 7.04 -19.64
C LEU A 41 -16.33 8.35 -19.38
N GLN A 42 -15.00 8.29 -19.35
CA GLN A 42 -14.14 9.47 -19.23
C GLN A 42 -14.31 10.40 -20.43
N TRP A 43 -14.32 9.86 -21.64
CA TRP A 43 -14.49 10.61 -22.87
C TRP A 43 -15.88 11.27 -22.96
N LEU A 44 -16.93 10.57 -22.51
CA LEU A 44 -18.29 11.09 -22.37
C LEU A 44 -18.43 12.13 -21.24
N GLY A 45 -17.39 12.35 -20.43
CA GLY A 45 -17.40 13.33 -19.35
C GLY A 45 -18.27 12.93 -18.16
N VAL A 46 -18.52 11.63 -17.96
CA VAL A 46 -19.33 11.14 -16.84
C VAL A 46 -18.58 11.39 -15.53
N ARG A 47 -19.22 12.13 -14.61
CA ARG A 47 -18.66 12.53 -13.30
C ARG A 47 -19.17 11.70 -12.13
N ALA A 48 -20.09 10.77 -12.38
CA ALA A 48 -20.64 9.91 -11.35
C ALA A 48 -19.63 8.83 -10.96
N ASP A 49 -19.12 8.89 -9.74
CA ASP A 49 -18.12 7.93 -9.23
C ASP A 49 -18.63 6.47 -9.31
N LEU A 50 -19.93 6.26 -9.05
CA LEU A 50 -20.58 4.96 -9.13
C LEU A 50 -20.59 4.37 -10.55
N ALA A 51 -20.57 5.20 -11.60
CA ALA A 51 -20.52 4.71 -12.97
C ALA A 51 -19.20 3.99 -13.28
N TYR A 52 -18.12 4.34 -12.57
CA TYR A 52 -16.81 3.71 -12.71
C TYR A 52 -16.67 2.39 -11.92
N LEU A 53 -17.61 2.09 -11.02
CA LEU A 53 -17.60 0.86 -10.23
C LEU A 53 -17.77 -0.38 -11.13
N LEU A 54 -18.65 -0.31 -12.12
CA LEU A 54 -18.95 -1.44 -13.00
C LEU A 54 -17.79 -1.74 -13.97
N PRO A 55 -17.21 -0.77 -14.70
CA PRO A 55 -15.97 -0.98 -15.44
C PRO A 55 -14.81 -1.43 -14.55
N GLY A 56 -14.71 -0.89 -13.33
CA GLY A 56 -13.69 -1.29 -12.38
C GLY A 56 -13.82 -2.76 -11.96
N ALA A 57 -15.04 -3.23 -11.72
CA ALA A 57 -15.33 -4.64 -11.45
C ALA A 57 -14.98 -5.54 -12.65
N VAL A 58 -15.23 -5.09 -13.88
CA VAL A 58 -14.81 -5.81 -15.10
C VAL A 58 -13.29 -5.93 -15.17
N VAL A 59 -12.54 -4.85 -14.91
CA VAL A 59 -11.06 -4.92 -14.85
C VAL A 59 -10.61 -5.88 -13.75
N TRP A 60 -11.23 -5.84 -12.58
CA TRP A 60 -10.90 -6.72 -11.46
C TRP A 60 -11.15 -8.20 -11.77
N ILE A 61 -12.30 -8.54 -12.37
CA ILE A 61 -12.62 -9.90 -12.84
C ILE A 61 -11.65 -10.31 -13.96
N GLY A 62 -11.35 -9.39 -14.88
CA GLY A 62 -10.39 -9.65 -15.95
C GLY A 62 -9.00 -10.03 -15.43
N MET A 63 -8.52 -9.34 -14.38
CA MET A 63 -7.26 -9.68 -13.70
C MET A 63 -7.31 -11.10 -13.13
N LEU A 64 -8.39 -11.47 -12.42
CA LEU A 64 -8.60 -12.85 -11.94
C LEU A 64 -8.54 -13.88 -13.06
N CYS A 65 -9.29 -13.66 -14.14
CA CYS A 65 -9.32 -14.58 -15.28
C CYS A 65 -8.00 -14.64 -16.04
N ALA A 66 -7.20 -13.57 -15.99
CA ALA A 66 -5.89 -13.49 -16.62
C ALA A 66 -4.79 -14.21 -15.81
N GLY A 67 -5.07 -14.63 -14.57
CA GLY A 67 -4.04 -15.10 -13.64
C GLY A 67 -3.21 -13.96 -13.02
N LEU A 68 -3.68 -12.72 -13.14
CA LEU A 68 -3.07 -11.54 -12.53
C LEU A 68 -3.71 -11.25 -11.17
N HIS A 69 -2.94 -10.58 -10.31
CA HIS A 69 -3.42 -10.21 -8.99
C HIS A 69 -4.54 -9.15 -9.08
N PRO A 70 -5.73 -9.39 -8.50
CA PRO A 70 -6.87 -8.48 -8.65
C PRO A 70 -6.65 -7.10 -8.03
N THR A 71 -5.75 -7.01 -7.05
CA THR A 71 -5.36 -5.77 -6.38
C THR A 71 -4.75 -4.75 -7.36
N LEU A 72 -4.12 -5.21 -8.45
CA LEU A 72 -3.58 -4.35 -9.50
C LEU A 72 -4.68 -3.56 -10.21
N ALA A 73 -5.92 -4.05 -10.25
CA ALA A 73 -7.04 -3.32 -10.82
C ALA A 73 -7.24 -1.98 -10.10
N GLY A 74 -7.16 -1.96 -8.76
CA GLY A 74 -7.28 -0.73 -7.98
C GLY A 74 -6.18 0.27 -8.29
N VAL A 75 -4.92 -0.19 -8.38
CA VAL A 75 -3.77 0.64 -8.75
C VAL A 75 -3.92 1.19 -10.17
N LEU A 76 -4.28 0.35 -11.14
CA LEU A 76 -4.50 0.73 -12.53
C LEU A 76 -5.60 1.79 -12.65
N LEU A 77 -6.76 1.55 -12.05
CA LEU A 77 -7.89 2.48 -12.08
C LEU A 77 -7.56 3.81 -11.37
N GLY A 78 -6.81 3.75 -10.26
CA GLY A 78 -6.31 4.94 -9.57
C GLY A 78 -5.41 5.80 -10.48
N LEU A 79 -4.45 5.17 -11.18
CA LEU A 79 -3.56 5.84 -12.13
C LEU A 79 -4.31 6.38 -13.37
N MET A 80 -5.39 5.73 -13.78
CA MET A 80 -6.25 6.18 -14.88
C MET A 80 -7.20 7.31 -14.47
N THR A 81 -7.42 7.55 -13.19
CA THR A 81 -8.40 8.54 -12.72
C THR A 81 -7.85 9.96 -12.91
N PRO A 82 -8.59 10.88 -13.55
CA PRO A 82 -8.08 12.22 -13.84
C PRO A 82 -7.74 13.01 -12.58
N ALA A 83 -6.49 13.48 -12.50
CA ALA A 83 -6.01 14.34 -11.42
C ALA A 83 -6.29 15.84 -11.66
N SER A 84 -6.72 16.24 -12.86
CA SER A 84 -7.01 17.64 -13.18
C SER A 84 -8.46 18.05 -12.86
N SER A 85 -8.62 19.26 -12.34
CA SER A 85 -9.94 19.86 -12.07
C SER A 85 -10.69 20.27 -13.35
N GLU A 86 -9.97 20.44 -14.47
CA GLU A 86 -10.51 20.86 -15.77
C GLU A 86 -11.15 19.72 -16.57
N PHE A 87 -11.14 18.50 -16.05
CA PHE A 87 -11.71 17.33 -16.72
C PHE A 87 -13.18 17.54 -17.12
N GLY A 88 -13.46 17.41 -18.44
CA GLY A 88 -14.79 17.59 -19.04
C GLY A 88 -15.26 19.05 -19.19
N ARG A 89 -14.42 20.08 -18.98
CA ARG A 89 -14.83 21.51 -19.04
C ARG A 89 -14.61 22.23 -20.38
N ARG A 90 -14.33 21.52 -21.49
CA ARG A 90 -14.05 22.17 -22.80
C ARG A 90 -15.18 23.04 -23.40
N ARG A 91 -16.35 23.16 -22.77
CA ARG A 91 -17.51 23.92 -23.29
C ARG A 91 -18.26 24.81 -22.29
N ALA A 92 -17.87 24.87 -21.03
CA ALA A 92 -18.58 25.66 -20.01
C ALA A 92 -17.78 26.91 -19.63
N ALA A 93 -18.47 28.05 -19.61
CA ALA A 93 -17.96 29.39 -19.25
C ALA A 93 -17.14 29.39 -17.94
N PRO A 94 -16.24 30.38 -17.74
CA PRO A 94 -15.42 30.47 -16.53
C PRO A 94 -16.30 30.66 -15.29
N ALA A 95 -16.53 29.56 -14.55
CA ALA A 95 -17.18 29.60 -13.24
C ALA A 95 -16.11 29.85 -12.16
N PRO A 96 -16.34 30.80 -11.23
CA PRO A 96 -15.39 31.08 -10.16
C PRO A 96 -15.58 30.07 -9.03
N GLN A 97 -14.77 29.01 -9.01
CA GLN A 97 -14.31 28.29 -7.81
C GLN A 97 -13.51 27.05 -8.22
N ARG A 98 -12.44 26.78 -7.46
CA ARG A 98 -11.60 25.58 -7.58
C ARG A 98 -12.45 24.34 -7.27
N ALA A 99 -13.17 23.82 -8.25
CA ALA A 99 -13.82 22.52 -8.10
C ALA A 99 -12.74 21.43 -8.04
N ASP A 100 -12.78 20.58 -7.01
CA ASP A 100 -11.82 19.50 -6.80
C ASP A 100 -11.78 18.54 -7.99
N SER A 101 -10.60 17.98 -8.28
CA SER A 101 -10.44 16.99 -9.34
C SER A 101 -11.24 15.72 -9.05
N PRO A 102 -11.65 14.95 -10.07
CA PRO A 102 -12.33 13.67 -9.87
C PRO A 102 -11.61 12.73 -8.91
N LEU A 103 -10.28 12.67 -8.98
CA LEU A 103 -9.46 11.88 -8.07
C LEU A 103 -9.61 12.33 -6.61
N VAL A 104 -9.49 13.63 -6.33
CA VAL A 104 -9.58 14.17 -4.96
C VAL A 104 -10.98 13.92 -4.37
N ARG A 105 -12.04 14.06 -5.17
CA ARG A 105 -13.41 13.76 -4.72
C ARG A 105 -13.60 12.28 -4.41
N LEU A 106 -13.07 11.41 -5.26
CA LEU A 106 -13.15 9.96 -5.06
C LEU A 106 -12.38 9.53 -3.81
N GLU A 107 -11.18 10.06 -3.61
CA GLU A 107 -10.36 9.82 -2.42
C GLU A 107 -11.12 10.22 -1.14
N ALA A 108 -11.68 11.44 -1.10
CA ALA A 108 -12.43 11.93 0.05
C ALA A 108 -13.64 11.06 0.40
N ARG A 109 -14.31 10.49 -0.62
CA ARG A 109 -15.46 9.58 -0.43
C ARG A 109 -15.05 8.18 0.01
N LEU A 110 -13.94 7.66 -0.51
CA LEU A 110 -13.44 6.31 -0.18
C LEU A 110 -12.72 6.27 1.16
N HIS A 111 -12.01 7.34 1.54
CA HIS A 111 -11.20 7.39 2.76
C HIS A 111 -11.95 6.93 4.03
N PRO A 112 -13.17 7.41 4.36
CA PRO A 112 -13.88 6.95 5.54
C PRO A 112 -14.26 5.46 5.46
N TRP A 113 -14.70 4.97 4.30
CA TRP A 113 -15.02 3.55 4.13
C TRP A 113 -13.78 2.67 4.25
N VAL A 114 -12.66 3.09 3.67
CA VAL A 114 -11.39 2.37 3.76
C VAL A 114 -10.89 2.35 5.21
N ALA A 115 -10.84 3.51 5.86
CA ALA A 115 -10.28 3.66 7.21
C ALA A 115 -11.13 3.00 8.30
N PHE A 116 -12.46 3.07 8.20
CA PHE A 116 -13.36 2.61 9.27
C PHE A 116 -14.06 1.28 9.02
N ALA A 117 -14.16 0.82 7.77
CA ALA A 117 -14.79 -0.46 7.45
C ALA A 117 -13.79 -1.46 6.85
N ILE A 118 -13.16 -1.13 5.73
CA ILE A 118 -12.36 -2.10 4.96
C ILE A 118 -11.10 -2.51 5.73
N MET A 119 -10.32 -1.54 6.23
CA MET A 119 -9.07 -1.83 6.94
C MET A 119 -9.30 -2.58 8.26
N PRO A 120 -10.26 -2.19 9.14
CA PRO A 120 -10.57 -2.96 10.33
C PRO A 120 -11.10 -4.37 10.03
N LEU A 121 -11.97 -4.52 9.01
CA LEU A 121 -12.47 -5.83 8.62
C LEU A 121 -11.36 -6.73 8.07
N PHE A 122 -10.48 -6.18 7.22
CA PHE A 122 -9.32 -6.89 6.69
C PHE A 122 -8.38 -7.34 7.81
N ALA A 123 -8.10 -6.44 8.75
CA ALA A 123 -7.28 -6.73 9.92
C ALA A 123 -7.91 -7.84 10.76
N MET A 124 -9.21 -7.75 11.07
CA MET A 124 -9.91 -8.77 11.85
C MET A 124 -9.92 -10.14 11.16
N ALA A 125 -10.15 -10.18 9.85
CA ALA A 125 -10.14 -11.42 9.07
C ALA A 125 -8.76 -12.09 8.98
N ASN A 126 -7.67 -11.31 9.03
CA ASN A 126 -6.31 -11.82 8.87
C ASN A 126 -5.49 -11.89 10.16
N ALA A 127 -5.88 -11.18 11.22
CA ALA A 127 -5.16 -11.17 12.50
C ALA A 127 -5.45 -12.41 13.36
N GLY A 128 -6.54 -13.15 13.06
CA GLY A 128 -6.89 -14.42 13.71
C GLY A 128 -5.95 -15.57 13.30
N VAL A 129 -4.68 -15.50 13.71
CA VAL A 129 -3.72 -16.59 13.50
C VAL A 129 -3.84 -17.63 14.61
N SER A 130 -4.09 -18.89 14.21
CA SER A 130 -4.12 -20.02 15.15
C SER A 130 -2.70 -20.36 15.62
N LEU A 131 -2.48 -20.27 16.93
CA LEU A 131 -1.19 -20.60 17.57
C LEU A 131 -0.96 -22.12 17.70
N THR A 132 -2.02 -22.91 17.49
CA THR A 132 -2.00 -24.37 17.53
C THR A 132 -1.19 -24.91 16.36
N GLY A 133 0.03 -25.39 16.63
CA GLY A 133 0.95 -25.96 15.63
C GLY A 133 2.21 -25.12 15.35
N VAL A 134 2.35 -23.94 15.97
CA VAL A 134 3.57 -23.10 15.85
C VAL A 134 4.77 -23.72 16.58
N THR A 135 4.52 -24.64 17.51
CA THR A 135 5.53 -25.12 18.48
C THR A 135 6.39 -26.28 17.98
N SER A 136 6.17 -26.87 16.80
CA SER A 136 6.95 -28.05 16.41
C SER A 136 7.02 -28.26 14.89
N GLY A 137 8.15 -27.92 14.25
CA GLY A 137 8.63 -28.78 13.16
C GLY A 137 9.08 -28.20 11.81
N ALA A 138 9.38 -26.90 11.62
CA ALA A 138 10.04 -26.48 10.37
C ALA A 138 11.04 -25.33 10.59
N ALA A 139 12.32 -25.62 10.39
CA ALA A 139 13.39 -24.61 10.35
C ALA A 139 13.08 -23.47 9.37
N ALA A 140 12.37 -23.79 8.27
CA ALA A 140 11.92 -22.82 7.28
C ALA A 140 10.93 -21.77 7.84
N SER A 141 9.91 -22.19 8.61
CA SER A 141 8.96 -21.26 9.25
C SER A 141 9.65 -20.32 10.23
N HIS A 142 10.62 -20.85 10.98
CA HIS A 142 11.44 -20.05 11.90
C HIS A 142 12.31 -19.04 11.16
N ALA A 143 12.94 -19.45 10.06
CA ALA A 143 13.77 -18.59 9.23
C ALA A 143 12.95 -17.45 8.59
N VAL A 144 11.75 -17.75 8.05
CA VAL A 144 10.82 -16.75 7.53
C VAL A 144 10.42 -15.76 8.62
N GLY A 145 10.07 -16.25 9.81
CA GLY A 145 9.68 -15.40 10.93
C GLY A 145 10.79 -14.43 11.37
N VAL A 146 12.01 -14.95 11.55
CA VAL A 146 13.18 -14.11 11.90
C VAL A 146 13.49 -13.10 10.79
N GLY A 147 13.43 -13.53 9.53
CA GLY A 147 13.65 -12.65 8.38
C GLY A 147 12.67 -11.49 8.32
N ILE A 148 11.38 -11.75 8.55
CA ILE A 148 10.33 -10.72 8.57
C ILE A 148 10.54 -9.75 9.75
N VAL A 149 10.81 -10.27 10.95
CA VAL A 149 11.06 -9.43 12.13
C VAL A 149 12.29 -8.54 11.92
N ALA A 150 13.41 -9.12 11.47
CA ALA A 150 14.62 -8.36 11.20
C ALA A 150 14.40 -7.33 10.08
N GLY A 151 13.70 -7.71 9.00
CA GLY A 151 13.41 -6.84 7.87
C GLY A 151 12.54 -5.63 8.25
N LEU A 152 11.48 -5.84 9.05
CA LEU A 152 10.59 -4.76 9.46
C LEU A 152 11.17 -3.90 10.59
N VAL A 153 11.79 -4.52 11.60
CA VAL A 153 12.27 -3.80 12.80
C VAL A 153 13.64 -3.14 12.57
N LEU A 154 14.52 -3.75 11.78
CA LEU A 154 15.86 -3.21 11.49
C LEU A 154 15.98 -2.73 10.04
N GLY A 155 15.53 -3.55 9.09
CA GLY A 155 15.68 -3.28 7.67
C GLY A 155 14.99 -1.98 7.23
N LYS A 156 13.70 -1.81 7.53
CA LYS A 156 12.96 -0.58 7.15
C LYS A 156 13.54 0.68 7.78
N PRO A 157 13.79 0.77 9.10
CA PRO A 157 14.35 1.98 9.69
C PRO A 157 15.73 2.32 9.14
N LEU A 158 16.62 1.32 9.03
CA LEU A 158 17.96 1.53 8.48
C LEU A 158 17.90 1.92 7.01
N GLY A 159 17.09 1.24 6.21
CA GLY A 159 16.92 1.53 4.78
C GLY A 159 16.42 2.95 4.54
N ILE A 160 15.39 3.37 5.27
CA ILE A 160 14.82 4.72 5.16
C ILE A 160 15.86 5.77 5.53
N VAL A 161 16.54 5.62 6.67
CA VAL A 161 17.54 6.59 7.12
C VAL A 161 18.75 6.64 6.18
N LEU A 162 19.29 5.49 5.79
CA LEU A 162 20.46 5.41 4.90
C LEU A 162 20.16 5.95 3.51
N ALA A 163 19.02 5.59 2.92
CA ALA A 163 18.60 6.12 1.62
C ALA A 163 18.44 7.64 1.67
N SER A 164 17.90 8.16 2.77
CA SER A 164 17.74 9.61 2.97
C SER A 164 19.08 10.31 3.16
N VAL A 165 20.00 9.75 3.94
CA VAL A 165 21.38 10.26 4.06
C VAL A 165 22.08 10.25 2.71
N ALA A 166 21.96 9.18 1.94
CA ALA A 166 22.56 9.06 0.61
C ALA A 166 22.00 10.11 -0.34
N ALA A 167 20.68 10.26 -0.41
CA ALA A 167 20.01 11.23 -1.29
C ALA A 167 20.42 12.69 -0.97
N VAL A 168 20.55 13.03 0.33
CA VAL A 168 21.04 14.34 0.77
C VAL A 168 22.52 14.52 0.42
N ARG A 169 23.37 13.51 0.65
CA ARG A 169 24.81 13.57 0.31
C ARG A 169 25.07 13.69 -1.19
N LEU A 170 24.22 13.06 -2.01
CA LEU A 170 24.27 13.14 -3.47
C LEU A 170 23.64 14.42 -4.02
N LYS A 171 23.17 15.35 -3.15
CA LYS A 171 22.50 16.59 -3.51
C LYS A 171 21.26 16.40 -4.40
N LEU A 172 20.62 15.23 -4.32
CA LEU A 172 19.37 14.94 -5.04
C LEU A 172 18.16 15.58 -4.34
N CYS A 173 18.25 15.80 -3.03
CA CYS A 173 17.22 16.44 -2.22
C CYS A 173 17.83 17.14 -0.99
N GLN A 174 17.04 17.98 -0.34
CA GLN A 174 17.41 18.65 0.91
C GLN A 174 16.45 18.22 2.03
N LEU A 175 16.96 18.12 3.26
CA LEU A 175 16.13 17.86 4.43
C LEU A 175 15.27 19.12 4.72
N PRO A 176 13.96 18.99 4.98
CA PRO A 176 13.12 20.14 5.30
C PRO A 176 13.62 20.90 6.54
N GLU A 177 13.42 22.22 6.57
CA GLU A 177 13.97 23.12 7.60
C GLU A 177 13.55 22.74 9.03
N ASP A 178 12.35 22.17 9.19
CA ASP A 178 11.79 21.78 10.50
C ASP A 178 12.11 20.34 10.91
N VAL A 179 12.86 19.58 10.09
CA VAL A 179 13.13 18.16 10.31
C VAL A 179 14.59 17.92 10.63
N ARG A 180 14.85 17.31 11.78
CA ARG A 180 16.18 16.88 12.24
C ARG A 180 16.38 15.39 12.03
N TRP A 181 17.63 14.94 11.93
CA TRP A 181 17.97 13.51 11.78
C TRP A 181 17.32 12.57 12.82
N PRO A 182 17.16 12.95 14.10
CA PRO A 182 16.43 12.13 15.06
C PRO A 182 14.94 11.95 14.73
N GLN A 183 14.28 12.95 14.13
CA GLN A 183 12.90 12.81 13.63
C GLN A 183 12.85 11.94 12.39
N MET A 184 13.89 11.96 11.55
CA MET A 184 14.01 11.06 10.41
C MET A 184 14.18 9.59 10.85
N ALA A 185 14.97 9.36 11.90
CA ALA A 185 15.10 8.04 12.51
C ALA A 185 13.79 7.55 13.13
N LEU A 186 13.04 8.44 13.79
CA LEU A 186 11.70 8.14 14.29
C LEU A 186 10.74 7.78 13.15
N LEU A 187 10.78 8.52 12.03
CA LEU A 187 9.98 8.22 10.84
C LEU A 187 10.35 6.84 10.26
N GLY A 188 11.64 6.48 10.26
CA GLY A 188 12.11 5.14 9.89
C GLY A 188 11.52 4.04 10.77
N LEU A 189 11.54 4.22 12.11
CA LEU A 189 10.94 3.28 13.06
C LEU A 189 9.44 3.13 12.87
N LEU A 190 8.72 4.24 12.65
CA LEU A 190 7.29 4.21 12.32
C LEU A 190 7.04 3.50 10.98
N GLY A 191 7.94 3.64 10.02
CA GLY A 191 7.90 2.91 8.75
C GLY A 191 8.02 1.38 8.91
N GLY A 192 8.61 0.90 10.01
CA GLY A 192 8.68 -0.52 10.35
C GLY A 192 7.33 -1.14 10.79
N ILE A 193 6.30 -0.32 11.03
CA ILE A 193 4.95 -0.79 11.38
C ILE A 193 4.24 -1.27 10.11
N GLY A 194 4.47 -2.54 9.76
CA GLY A 194 3.92 -3.13 8.53
C GLY A 194 2.47 -3.61 8.63
N PHE A 195 2.04 -4.06 9.81
CA PHE A 195 0.73 -4.63 10.15
C PHE A 195 -0.11 -5.10 8.94
N THR A 196 -1.12 -4.34 8.50
CA THR A 196 -2.04 -4.74 7.44
C THR A 196 -1.37 -4.88 6.08
N MET A 197 -0.45 -3.98 5.72
CA MET A 197 0.21 -4.03 4.41
C MET A 197 1.20 -5.18 4.34
N SER A 198 1.95 -5.46 5.41
CA SER A 198 2.83 -6.64 5.45
C SER A 198 2.06 -7.96 5.52
N ILE A 199 0.93 -8.02 6.22
CA ILE A 199 0.03 -9.19 6.19
C ILE A 199 -0.55 -9.39 4.78
N PHE A 200 -0.95 -8.32 4.12
CA PHE A 200 -1.44 -8.35 2.75
C PHE A 200 -0.36 -8.90 1.80
N ILE A 201 0.85 -8.36 1.86
CA ILE A 201 2.00 -8.84 1.10
C ILE A 201 2.33 -10.31 1.42
N ALA A 202 2.25 -10.74 2.67
CA ALA A 202 2.46 -12.13 3.04
C ALA A 202 1.45 -13.08 2.39
N ASN A 203 0.16 -12.68 2.30
CA ASN A 203 -0.87 -13.46 1.59
C ASN A 203 -0.61 -13.54 0.08
N LEU A 204 0.12 -12.58 -0.50
CA LEU A 204 0.51 -12.62 -1.91
C LEU A 204 1.78 -13.45 -2.14
N ALA A 205 2.70 -13.47 -1.18
CA ALA A 205 4.02 -14.07 -1.34
C ALA A 205 4.09 -15.56 -0.97
N PHE A 206 3.23 -16.03 -0.06
CA PHE A 206 3.27 -17.40 0.46
C PHE A 206 2.01 -18.19 0.11
N GLU A 207 2.17 -19.20 -0.74
CA GLU A 207 1.11 -20.19 -1.05
C GLU A 207 0.99 -21.26 0.06
N ASP A 208 2.10 -21.62 0.69
CA ASP A 208 2.11 -22.59 1.80
C ASP A 208 1.48 -21.98 3.05
N SER A 209 0.37 -22.59 3.50
CA SER A 209 -0.38 -22.18 4.69
C SER A 209 0.49 -22.15 5.96
N ARG A 210 1.49 -23.02 6.10
CA ARG A 210 2.40 -23.03 7.27
C ARG A 210 3.32 -21.82 7.30
N LEU A 211 3.88 -21.45 6.14
CA LEU A 211 4.73 -20.27 6.02
C LEU A 211 3.90 -18.98 6.19
N LEU A 212 2.68 -18.97 5.66
CA LEU A 212 1.76 -17.84 5.79
C LEU A 212 1.37 -17.57 7.25
N VAL A 213 1.08 -18.60 8.04
CA VAL A 213 0.78 -18.44 9.48
C VAL A 213 2.00 -17.89 10.23
N ALA A 214 3.19 -18.44 9.97
CA ALA A 214 4.43 -17.95 10.58
C ALA A 214 4.71 -16.49 10.19
N ALA A 215 4.49 -16.12 8.92
CA ALA A 215 4.64 -14.76 8.43
C ALA A 215 3.66 -13.79 9.10
N LYS A 216 2.37 -14.14 9.20
CA LYS A 216 1.36 -13.31 9.88
C LYS A 216 1.73 -13.07 11.33
N LEU A 217 2.15 -14.11 12.06
CA LEU A 217 2.61 -13.98 13.45
C LEU A 217 3.85 -13.08 13.54
N ALA A 218 4.85 -13.30 12.69
CA ALA A 218 6.06 -12.50 12.66
C ALA A 218 5.78 -11.02 12.36
N VAL A 219 4.87 -10.71 11.43
CA VAL A 219 4.45 -9.33 11.16
C VAL A 219 3.79 -8.69 12.38
N LEU A 220 2.95 -9.41 13.13
CA LEU A 220 2.33 -8.90 14.36
C LEU A 220 3.38 -8.59 15.43
N VAL A 221 4.33 -9.51 15.65
CA VAL A 221 5.44 -9.32 16.59
C VAL A 221 6.34 -8.16 16.16
N ALA A 222 6.70 -8.10 14.89
CA ALA A 222 7.52 -7.02 14.34
C ALA A 222 6.83 -5.65 14.49
N SER A 223 5.54 -5.58 14.19
CA SER A 223 4.78 -4.33 14.25
C SER A 223 4.63 -3.82 15.68
N THR A 224 4.40 -4.71 16.65
CA THR A 224 4.32 -4.33 18.07
C THR A 224 5.68 -3.88 18.61
N LEU A 225 6.77 -4.57 18.25
CA LEU A 225 8.13 -4.16 18.59
C LEU A 225 8.50 -2.81 17.96
N ALA A 226 8.23 -2.62 16.67
CA ALA A 226 8.50 -1.36 15.97
C ALA A 226 7.70 -0.20 16.58
N ALA A 227 6.42 -0.41 16.89
CA ALA A 227 5.58 0.58 17.56
C ALA A 227 6.10 0.93 18.97
N ALA A 228 6.49 -0.07 19.77
CA ALA A 228 7.06 0.15 21.09
C ALA A 228 8.38 0.95 21.03
N LEU A 229 9.29 0.57 20.12
CA LEU A 229 10.55 1.27 19.90
C LEU A 229 10.33 2.70 19.43
N ALA A 230 9.43 2.92 18.48
CA ALA A 230 9.07 4.25 17.99
C ALA A 230 8.50 5.12 19.12
N LEU A 231 7.61 4.57 19.97
CA LEU A 231 7.03 5.29 21.10
C LEU A 231 8.09 5.66 22.15
N VAL A 232 8.96 4.72 22.54
CA VAL A 232 10.03 4.98 23.52
C VAL A 232 11.00 6.02 22.99
N PHE A 233 11.47 5.86 21.75
CA PHE A 233 12.40 6.79 21.12
C PHE A 233 11.78 8.17 20.94
N GLY A 234 10.52 8.25 20.51
CA GLY A 234 9.78 9.51 20.37
C GLY A 234 9.60 10.24 21.71
N ARG A 235 9.29 9.52 22.80
CA ARG A 235 9.20 10.11 24.14
C ARG A 235 10.52 10.69 24.63
N LEU A 236 11.62 9.96 24.44
CA LEU A 236 12.96 10.44 24.81
C LEU A 236 13.35 11.71 24.04
N GLN A 237 12.98 11.81 22.76
CA GLN A 237 13.21 13.03 21.98
C GLN A 237 12.35 14.20 22.44
N ALA A 238 11.07 13.96 22.73
CA ALA A 238 10.18 15.01 23.23
C ALA A 238 10.65 15.56 24.58
N ALA A 239 11.22 14.72 25.45
CA ALA A 239 11.82 15.15 26.72
C ALA A 239 13.06 16.03 26.51
N ARG A 240 13.89 15.73 25.49
CA ARG A 240 15.11 16.51 25.16
C ARG A 240 14.84 17.84 24.46
N GLY A 241 13.69 18.00 23.79
CA GLY A 241 13.32 19.24 23.11
C GLY A 241 12.63 20.29 23.99
N ARG A 242 12.41 20.01 25.27
CA ARG A 242 11.78 20.91 26.25
C ARG A 242 12.77 21.60 27.21
N GLY A 243 14.07 21.39 27.04
CA GLY A 243 15.15 22.07 27.77
C GLY A 243 16.01 22.87 26.81
#